data_AF-A0A1A8WEM5-F1
#
_entry.id   AF-A0A1A8WEM5-F1
#
_cell.length_a   1.000
_cell.length_b   1.000
_cell.length_c   1.000
_cell.angle_alpha   90.00
_cell.angle_beta   90.00
_cell.angle_gamma   90.00
#
_symmetry.space_group_name_H-M   'P 1'
#
loop_
_entity.id
_entity.type
_entity.pdbx_description
1 polymer ?
#
loop_
_entity_poly.entity_id
_entity_poly.type
_entity_poly.pdbx_seq_one_letter_code
_entity_poly.pdbx_strand_id
1 'polypeptide(L)'
;MGKNIQLSDLPSKKFNDLIKCINYENLKGYNINTTTKDQIDQWIDEFKIKIVEYLRNKPLKELINNDKSCKDFNYIIEEIKQKIHTLFSSPAIQHILTKKIKDWREDYLGRNTHLSCNENNKYRHRELKPFYDFCEDKIFIETKIGDIQKSMECEIIIADMAKRKDTLTPKREIIGRQIKFTEVSGMSCSTTILEDTFPPFKCTFNADDTLETSAVTLNDNHREDVLLGRAPRTQLSSSFGDLSDKGQESLEMSDESEIQNGSSSNDIGIASVPVVGILVLSFLLYR
;
A
#
# COMPACT_ATOMS: atom_id res chain seq x y z
N MET A 1 -8.76 17.92 28.25
CA MET A 1 -7.86 18.33 27.15
C MET A 1 -7.97 17.29 26.05
N GLY A 2 -8.48 17.67 24.87
CA GLY A 2 -8.48 16.78 23.70
C GLY A 2 -7.10 16.80 23.04
N LYS A 3 -6.60 15.65 22.58
CA LYS A 3 -5.34 15.60 21.83
C LYS A 3 -5.57 16.32 20.49
N ASN A 4 -4.68 17.22 20.07
CA ASN A 4 -4.72 17.79 18.72
C ASN A 4 -4.39 16.68 17.73
N ILE A 5 -5.41 16.10 17.10
CA ILE A 5 -5.28 14.98 16.17
C ILE A 5 -4.81 15.50 14.82
N GLN A 6 -3.65 15.04 14.35
CA GLN A 6 -3.11 15.37 13.04
C GLN A 6 -3.49 14.30 12.01
N LEU A 7 -3.33 14.61 10.73
CA LEU A 7 -3.48 13.66 9.63
C LEU A 7 -2.57 12.43 9.84
N SER A 8 -1.36 12.62 10.37
CA SER A 8 -0.43 11.53 10.67
C SER A 8 -0.88 10.63 11.83
N ASP A 9 -1.83 11.06 12.67
CA ASP A 9 -2.41 10.23 13.72
C ASP A 9 -3.44 9.23 13.17
N LEU A 10 -3.90 9.38 11.92
CA LEU A 10 -4.82 8.42 11.31
C LEU A 10 -4.18 7.02 11.24
N PRO A 11 -4.91 5.95 11.62
CA PRO A 11 -4.36 4.60 11.66
C PRO A 11 -3.69 4.14 10.36
N SER A 12 -4.28 4.43 9.20
CA SER A 12 -3.71 4.04 7.90
C SER A 12 -2.35 4.69 7.62
N LYS A 13 -2.06 5.83 8.26
CA LYS A 13 -0.83 6.59 8.08
C LYS A 13 0.31 6.06 8.96
N LYS A 14 0.05 5.16 9.92
CA LYS A 14 1.10 4.55 10.77
C LYS A 14 2.17 3.83 9.96
N PHE A 15 1.79 3.23 8.82
CA PHE A 15 2.73 2.57 7.92
C PHE A 15 3.53 3.54 7.03
N ASN A 16 3.19 4.82 6.98
CA ASN A 16 4.00 5.81 6.25
C ASN A 16 5.38 5.98 6.88
N ASP A 17 5.48 5.86 8.20
CA ASP A 17 6.76 5.93 8.90
C ASP A 17 7.63 4.71 8.59
N LEU A 18 7.03 3.52 8.46
CA LEU A 18 7.73 2.33 7.98
C LEU A 18 8.27 2.56 6.56
N ILE A 19 7.41 3.04 5.65
CA ILE A 19 7.76 3.30 4.24
C ILE A 19 8.93 4.30 4.13
N LYS A 20 8.90 5.37 4.93
CA LYS A 20 9.99 6.34 5.03
C LYS A 20 11.25 5.71 5.60
N CYS A 21 11.13 4.96 6.70
CA CYS A 21 12.26 4.34 7.37
C CYS A 21 13.02 3.38 6.45
N ILE A 22 12.31 2.55 5.68
CA ILE A 22 12.95 1.59 4.76
C ILE A 22 13.41 2.23 3.44
N ASN A 23 13.31 3.56 3.30
CA ASN A 23 13.61 4.29 2.06
C ASN A 23 12.93 3.68 0.82
N TYR A 24 11.65 3.34 0.92
CA TYR A 24 10.93 2.71 -0.18
C TYR A 24 10.83 3.61 -1.42
N GLU A 25 10.81 4.94 -1.25
CA GLU A 25 10.84 5.89 -2.36
C GLU A 25 12.11 5.77 -3.22
N ASN A 26 13.26 5.43 -2.62
CA ASN A 26 14.48 5.14 -3.38
C ASN A 26 14.28 3.91 -4.27
N LEU A 27 13.62 2.86 -3.75
CA LEU A 27 13.33 1.67 -4.54
C LEU A 27 12.43 2.01 -5.73
N LYS A 28 11.39 2.83 -5.52
CA LYS A 28 10.48 3.26 -6.59
C LYS A 28 11.19 4.01 -7.70
N GLY A 29 12.19 4.81 -7.36
CA GLY A 29 12.97 5.62 -8.30
C GLY A 29 13.87 4.82 -9.25
N TYR A 30 14.17 3.55 -8.96
CA TYR A 30 14.91 2.69 -9.88
C TYR A 30 14.10 2.41 -11.15
N ASN A 31 14.80 2.36 -12.29
CA ASN A 31 14.21 2.17 -13.61
C ASN A 31 14.80 0.96 -14.33
N ILE A 32 14.04 0.43 -15.28
CA ILE A 32 14.47 -0.66 -16.16
C ILE A 32 15.69 -0.18 -16.97
N ASN A 33 16.63 -1.08 -17.27
CA ASN A 33 17.84 -0.87 -18.07
C ASN A 33 18.95 -0.01 -17.43
N THR A 34 18.66 0.84 -16.44
CA THR A 34 19.68 1.63 -15.73
C THR A 34 20.08 1.01 -14.39
N THR A 35 19.19 0.21 -13.81
CA THR A 35 19.38 -0.38 -12.50
C THR A 35 20.19 -1.68 -12.60
N THR A 36 21.28 -1.76 -11.85
CA THR A 36 22.08 -2.99 -11.75
C THR A 36 21.57 -3.89 -10.63
N LYS A 37 21.85 -5.19 -10.74
CA LYS A 37 21.57 -6.15 -9.67
C LYS A 37 22.19 -5.70 -8.35
N ASP A 38 23.44 -5.23 -8.37
CA ASP A 38 24.17 -4.90 -7.15
C ASP A 38 23.63 -3.65 -6.45
N GLN A 39 23.05 -2.70 -7.19
CA GLN A 39 22.32 -1.57 -6.59
C GLN A 39 21.09 -2.05 -5.80
N ILE A 40 20.32 -2.99 -6.36
CA ILE A 40 19.15 -3.54 -5.66
C ILE A 40 19.57 -4.46 -4.51
N ASP A 41 20.69 -5.18 -4.67
CA ASP A 41 21.25 -5.99 -3.61
C ASP A 41 21.66 -5.14 -2.40
N GLN A 42 22.35 -4.03 -2.64
CA GLN A 42 22.70 -3.05 -1.62
C GLN A 42 21.46 -2.44 -0.96
N TRP A 43 20.45 -2.06 -1.77
CA TRP A 43 19.19 -1.55 -1.24
C TRP A 43 18.50 -2.57 -0.33
N ILE A 44 18.49 -3.86 -0.70
CA ILE A 44 17.93 -4.94 0.12
C ILE A 44 18.66 -5.06 1.45
N ASP A 45 19.99 -4.94 1.46
CA ASP A 45 20.76 -5.03 2.70
C ASP A 45 20.49 -3.81 3.61
N GLU A 46 20.37 -2.60 3.05
CA GLU A 46 19.91 -1.43 3.80
C GLU A 46 18.50 -1.60 4.35
N PHE A 47 17.57 -2.12 3.53
CA PHE A 47 16.20 -2.42 3.92
C PHE A 47 16.17 -3.32 5.17
N LYS A 48 16.93 -4.43 5.16
CA LYS A 48 16.98 -5.40 6.29
C LYS A 48 17.43 -4.74 7.59
N ILE A 49 18.41 -3.83 7.52
CA ILE A 49 18.92 -3.13 8.71
C ILE A 49 17.85 -2.18 9.25
N LYS A 50 17.30 -1.32 8.38
CA LYS A 50 16.35 -0.27 8.78
C LYS A 50 15.04 -0.83 9.29
N ILE A 51 14.51 -1.88 8.65
CA ILE A 51 13.27 -2.50 9.11
C ILE A 51 13.45 -3.19 10.47
N VAL A 52 14.61 -3.77 10.75
CA VAL A 52 14.91 -4.35 12.08
C VAL A 52 15.00 -3.26 13.13
N GLU A 53 15.65 -2.14 12.83
CA GLU A 53 15.72 -0.98 13.71
C GLU A 53 14.32 -0.42 14.00
N TYR A 54 13.51 -0.25 12.96
CA TYR A 54 12.13 0.21 13.07
C TYR A 54 11.31 -0.72 13.97
N LEU A 55 11.35 -2.04 13.74
CA LEU A 55 10.59 -3.02 14.51
C LEU A 55 11.10 -3.21 15.95
N ARG A 56 12.34 -2.79 16.29
CA ARG A 56 12.86 -2.82 17.67
C ARG A 56 12.24 -1.74 18.56
N ASN A 57 11.74 -0.64 18.00
CA ASN A 57 11.19 0.46 18.78
C ASN A 57 9.80 0.11 19.34
N LYS A 58 9.64 0.28 20.67
CA LYS A 58 8.61 -0.36 21.51
C LYS A 58 7.12 -0.19 21.17
N PRO A 59 6.61 0.88 20.50
CA PRO A 59 5.18 0.92 20.14
C PRO A 59 4.81 -0.05 19.00
N LEU A 60 5.78 -0.75 18.39
CA LEU A 60 5.55 -1.60 17.22
C LEU A 60 5.15 -3.05 17.47
N LYS A 61 5.15 -3.52 18.73
CA LYS A 61 4.44 -4.78 19.05
C LYS A 61 2.98 -4.70 18.62
N GLU A 62 2.35 -3.52 18.61
CA GLU A 62 0.97 -3.36 18.12
C GLU A 62 0.86 -3.38 16.58
N LEU A 63 1.96 -3.15 15.86
CA LEU A 63 1.95 -2.83 14.43
C LEU A 63 1.86 -4.06 13.52
N ILE A 64 2.03 -5.27 14.05
CA ILE A 64 1.85 -6.54 13.31
C ILE A 64 1.11 -7.61 14.15
N ASN A 65 0.44 -7.19 15.24
CA ASN A 65 -0.24 -8.12 16.17
C ASN A 65 -1.74 -8.27 15.94
N ASN A 66 -2.32 -7.50 15.02
CA ASN A 66 -3.68 -7.72 14.54
C ASN A 66 -3.68 -8.08 13.05
N ASP A 67 -4.80 -8.63 12.59
CA ASP A 67 -4.94 -9.17 11.23
C ASP A 67 -4.64 -8.10 10.16
N LYS A 68 -5.19 -6.89 10.31
CA LYS A 68 -4.97 -5.77 9.39
C LYS A 68 -3.49 -5.40 9.33
N SER A 69 -2.91 -5.12 10.47
CA SER A 69 -1.50 -4.77 10.65
C SER A 69 -0.56 -5.78 9.99
N CYS A 70 -0.85 -7.08 10.12
CA CYS A 70 -0.11 -8.14 9.42
C CYS A 70 -0.31 -8.09 7.89
N LYS A 71 -1.54 -7.89 7.42
CA LYS A 71 -1.83 -7.72 5.98
C LYS A 71 -1.12 -6.51 5.39
N ASP A 72 -1.04 -5.39 6.10
CA ASP A 72 -0.32 -4.19 5.68
C ASP A 72 1.19 -4.42 5.58
N PHE A 73 1.75 -5.07 6.59
CA PHE A 73 3.17 -5.44 6.57
C PHE A 73 3.46 -6.35 5.37
N ASN A 74 2.67 -7.41 5.19
CA ASN A 74 2.82 -8.31 4.05
C ASN A 74 2.57 -7.60 2.71
N TYR A 75 1.65 -6.62 2.65
CA TYR A 75 1.44 -5.82 1.45
C TYR A 75 2.70 -5.06 1.05
N ILE A 76 3.40 -4.41 1.99
CA ILE A 76 4.65 -3.69 1.71
C ILE A 76 5.73 -4.66 1.20
N ILE A 77 5.86 -5.84 1.81
CA ILE A 77 6.81 -6.86 1.36
C ILE A 77 6.50 -7.31 -0.08
N GLU A 78 5.23 -7.50 -0.43
CA GLU A 78 4.82 -7.85 -1.78
C GLU A 78 5.06 -6.70 -2.77
N GLU A 79 4.79 -5.45 -2.40
CA GLU A 79 5.09 -4.27 -3.23
C GLU A 79 6.59 -4.15 -3.55
N ILE A 80 7.47 -4.45 -2.58
CA ILE A 80 8.92 -4.50 -2.79
C ILE A 80 9.28 -5.59 -3.79
N LYS A 81 8.79 -6.83 -3.59
CA LYS A 81 9.06 -7.96 -4.50
C LYS A 81 8.59 -7.63 -5.92
N GLN A 82 7.39 -7.07 -6.04
CA GLN A 82 6.80 -6.70 -7.32
C GLN A 82 7.61 -5.62 -8.03
N LYS A 83 8.09 -4.60 -7.30
CA LYS A 83 9.02 -3.62 -7.86
C LYS A 83 10.33 -4.27 -8.32
N ILE A 84 10.87 -5.24 -7.61
CA ILE A 84 12.06 -5.99 -8.07
C ILE A 84 11.77 -6.79 -9.34
N HIS A 85 10.61 -7.43 -9.44
CA HIS A 85 10.20 -8.15 -10.65
C HIS A 85 10.11 -7.23 -11.87
N THR A 86 9.65 -5.98 -11.70
CA THR A 86 9.57 -5.03 -12.82
C THR A 86 10.92 -4.48 -13.25
N LEU A 87 11.94 -4.49 -12.38
CA LEU A 87 13.27 -3.95 -12.69
C LEU A 87 14.14 -4.88 -13.54
N PHE A 88 13.90 -6.19 -13.50
CA PHE A 88 14.75 -7.17 -14.18
C PHE A 88 13.90 -8.13 -15.00
N SER A 89 14.25 -8.38 -16.25
CA SER A 89 13.59 -9.40 -17.07
C SER A 89 14.07 -10.82 -16.75
N SER A 90 15.28 -10.96 -16.20
CA SER A 90 15.89 -12.26 -15.91
C SER A 90 15.22 -12.94 -14.69
N PRO A 91 14.56 -14.10 -14.85
CA PRO A 91 13.94 -14.82 -13.73
C PRO A 91 14.93 -15.23 -12.63
N ALA A 92 16.19 -15.54 -12.99
CA ALA A 92 17.22 -15.91 -12.03
C ALA A 92 17.56 -14.75 -11.07
N ILE A 93 17.83 -13.56 -11.61
CA ILE A 93 18.07 -12.33 -10.83
C ILE A 93 16.85 -12.00 -9.97
N GLN A 94 15.64 -12.03 -10.54
CA GLN A 94 14.41 -11.81 -9.78
C GLN A 94 14.30 -12.77 -8.59
N HIS A 95 14.54 -14.07 -8.81
CA HIS A 95 14.48 -15.09 -7.77
C HIS A 95 15.51 -14.84 -6.67
N ILE A 96 16.77 -14.56 -7.02
CA ILE A 96 17.85 -14.30 -6.05
C ILE A 96 17.48 -13.13 -5.13
N LEU A 97 17.06 -12.00 -5.70
CA LEU A 97 16.76 -10.78 -4.94
C LEU A 97 15.51 -10.93 -4.08
N THR A 98 14.42 -11.48 -4.63
CA THR A 98 13.18 -11.72 -3.87
C THR A 98 13.34 -12.79 -2.79
N LYS A 99 14.19 -13.81 -3.02
CA LYS A 99 14.56 -14.81 -2.02
C LYS A 99 15.27 -14.18 -0.82
N LYS A 100 16.18 -13.22 -1.02
CA LYS A 100 16.84 -12.50 0.09
C LYS A 100 15.84 -11.81 1.02
N ILE A 101 14.76 -11.26 0.48
CA ILE A 101 13.68 -10.63 1.28
C ILE A 101 12.85 -11.68 2.00
N LYS A 102 12.51 -12.78 1.31
CA LYS A 102 11.76 -13.90 1.89
C LYS A 102 12.53 -14.52 3.07
N ASP A 103 13.79 -14.90 2.84
CA ASP A 103 14.63 -15.55 3.84
C ASP A 103 14.82 -14.64 5.06
N TRP A 104 15.02 -13.32 4.86
CA TRP A 104 15.06 -12.35 5.96
C TRP A 104 13.77 -12.33 6.77
N ARG A 105 12.60 -12.30 6.11
CA ARG A 105 11.29 -12.25 6.78
C ARG A 105 11.07 -13.50 7.64
N GLU A 106 11.34 -14.68 7.08
CA GLU A 106 11.21 -15.96 7.77
C GLU A 106 12.13 -16.03 8.99
N ASP A 107 13.39 -15.63 8.83
CA ASP A 107 14.37 -15.58 9.91
C ASP A 107 13.98 -14.57 11.01
N TYR A 108 13.55 -13.36 10.62
CA TYR A 108 13.12 -12.35 11.58
C TYR A 108 11.90 -12.79 12.39
N LEU A 109 10.84 -13.27 11.74
CA LEU A 109 9.62 -13.71 12.43
C LEU A 109 9.84 -15.02 13.20
N GLY A 110 10.69 -15.93 12.70
CA GLY A 110 11.07 -17.15 13.40
C GLY A 110 11.80 -16.87 14.72
N ARG A 111 12.64 -15.83 14.77
CA ARG A 111 13.28 -15.36 16.02
C ARG A 111 12.36 -14.56 16.93
N ASN A 112 11.28 -14.00 16.39
CA ASN A 112 10.32 -13.16 17.10
C ASN A 112 8.95 -13.85 17.15
N THR A 113 8.88 -15.04 17.73
CA THR A 113 7.67 -15.89 17.79
C THR A 113 6.45 -15.25 18.47
N HIS A 114 6.65 -14.14 19.19
CA HIS A 114 5.57 -13.33 19.76
C HIS A 114 4.83 -12.48 18.71
N LEU A 115 5.36 -12.35 17.49
CA LEU A 115 4.71 -11.69 16.36
C LEU A 115 3.91 -12.74 15.58
N SER A 116 2.58 -12.68 15.63
CA SER A 116 1.68 -13.68 15.03
C SER A 116 1.36 -13.42 13.55
N CYS A 117 2.35 -12.98 12.75
CA CYS A 117 2.11 -12.58 11.36
C CYS A 117 2.51 -13.63 10.31
N ASN A 118 1.51 -14.37 9.81
CA ASN A 118 1.69 -15.34 8.74
C ASN A 118 1.89 -14.67 7.37
N GLU A 119 2.76 -15.18 6.49
CA GLU A 119 2.96 -14.63 5.12
C GLU A 119 1.72 -14.75 4.24
N ASN A 120 0.91 -15.77 4.49
CA ASN A 120 -0.33 -16.01 3.77
C ASN A 120 -1.44 -15.05 4.23
N ASN A 121 -1.22 -14.32 5.33
CA ASN A 121 -2.12 -13.29 5.76
C ASN A 121 -1.91 -12.00 4.96
N LYS A 122 -2.30 -12.04 3.68
CA LYS A 122 -2.20 -10.92 2.74
C LYS A 122 -3.57 -10.51 2.24
N TYR A 123 -3.62 -9.35 1.60
CA TYR A 123 -4.75 -9.01 0.76
C TYR A 123 -4.76 -9.92 -0.46
N ARG A 124 -5.89 -10.56 -0.74
CA ARG A 124 -6.05 -11.36 -1.96
C ARG A 124 -5.99 -10.48 -3.21
N HIS A 125 -6.49 -9.25 -3.09
CA HIS A 125 -6.61 -8.27 -4.16
C HIS A 125 -6.02 -6.95 -3.69
N ARG A 126 -5.23 -6.27 -4.55
CA ARG A 126 -4.50 -5.06 -4.15
C ARG A 126 -5.46 -3.90 -3.84
N GLU A 127 -6.62 -3.86 -4.47
CA GLU A 127 -7.66 -2.85 -4.29
C GLU A 127 -8.25 -2.86 -2.88
N LEU A 128 -8.11 -3.97 -2.15
CA LEU A 128 -8.63 -4.10 -0.79
C LEU A 128 -7.83 -3.27 0.21
N LYS A 129 -6.51 -3.09 0.01
CA LYS A 129 -5.71 -2.29 0.94
C LYS A 129 -6.25 -0.85 1.08
N PRO A 130 -6.36 -0.05 0.01
CA PRO A 130 -6.84 1.33 0.14
C PRO A 130 -8.29 1.39 0.66
N PHE A 131 -9.10 0.36 0.39
CA PHE A 131 -10.43 0.25 0.96
C PHE A 131 -10.39 0.04 2.48
N TYR A 132 -9.64 -0.95 2.98
CA TYR A 132 -9.53 -1.19 4.42
C TYR A 132 -8.85 -0.04 5.16
N ASP A 133 -7.88 0.64 4.53
CA ASP A 133 -7.28 1.87 5.06
C ASP A 133 -8.34 2.98 5.22
N PHE A 134 -9.26 3.12 4.27
CA PHE A 134 -10.38 4.06 4.36
C PHE A 134 -11.35 3.68 5.49
N CYS A 135 -11.68 2.40 5.62
CA CYS A 135 -12.54 1.90 6.70
C CYS A 135 -11.96 2.18 8.08
N GLU A 136 -10.69 1.85 8.28
CA GLU A 136 -9.96 2.02 9.53
C GLU A 136 -9.97 3.48 9.98
N ASP A 137 -9.68 4.39 9.04
CA ASP A 137 -9.65 5.82 9.33
C ASP A 137 -11.04 6.38 9.58
N LYS A 138 -12.09 5.95 8.85
CA LYS A 138 -13.46 6.38 9.13
C LYS A 138 -13.89 5.98 10.54
N ILE A 139 -13.64 4.73 10.94
CA ILE A 139 -13.97 4.23 12.29
C ILE A 139 -13.23 5.04 13.35
N PHE A 140 -11.93 5.31 13.13
CA PHE A 140 -11.14 6.15 14.03
C PHE A 140 -11.71 7.57 14.14
N ILE A 141 -12.06 8.19 13.00
CA ILE A 141 -12.61 9.54 12.95
C ILE A 141 -13.96 9.61 13.67
N GLU A 142 -14.86 8.66 13.44
CA GLU A 142 -16.16 8.58 14.12
C GLU A 142 -15.97 8.44 15.65
N THR A 143 -14.99 7.66 16.08
CA THR A 143 -14.67 7.48 17.51
C THR A 143 -14.05 8.73 18.15
N LYS A 144 -13.39 9.57 17.34
CA LYS A 144 -12.63 10.75 17.79
C LYS A 144 -13.19 12.07 17.28
N ILE A 145 -14.45 12.09 16.85
CA ILE A 145 -15.07 13.22 16.16
C ILE A 145 -14.92 14.54 16.91
N GLY A 146 -15.14 14.56 18.24
CA GLY A 146 -15.04 15.78 19.04
C GLY A 146 -13.61 16.32 19.19
N ASP A 147 -12.61 15.45 19.18
CA ASP A 147 -11.19 15.84 19.20
C ASP A 147 -10.77 16.37 17.81
N ILE A 148 -11.24 15.71 16.74
CA ILE A 148 -10.94 16.09 15.35
C ILE A 148 -11.60 17.41 14.97
N GLN A 149 -12.85 17.66 15.39
CA GLN A 149 -13.52 18.93 15.15
C GLN A 149 -12.72 20.14 15.66
N LYS A 150 -11.98 19.95 16.75
CA LYS A 150 -11.14 20.96 17.38
C LYS A 150 -9.69 20.91 16.92
N SER A 151 -9.36 20.04 15.97
CA SER A 151 -8.02 19.96 15.40
C SER A 151 -7.79 21.07 14.39
N MET A 152 -6.58 21.62 14.38
CA MET A 152 -6.11 22.52 13.31
C MET A 152 -6.05 21.83 11.94
N GLU A 153 -6.00 20.50 11.90
CA GLU A 153 -5.98 19.68 10.68
C GLU A 153 -7.34 19.08 10.33
N CYS A 154 -8.42 19.50 11.00
CA CYS A 154 -9.78 18.99 10.76
C CYS A 154 -10.15 19.01 9.26
N GLU A 155 -9.99 20.16 8.60
CA GLU A 155 -10.30 20.32 7.18
C GLU A 155 -9.40 19.48 6.28
N ILE A 156 -8.11 19.31 6.65
CA ILE A 156 -7.15 18.49 5.91
C ILE A 156 -7.55 17.01 5.99
N ILE A 157 -7.96 16.53 7.18
CA ILE A 157 -8.43 15.17 7.39
C ILE A 157 -9.71 14.92 6.57
N ILE A 158 -10.66 15.84 6.58
CA ILE A 158 -11.90 15.73 5.79
C ILE A 158 -11.58 15.66 4.29
N ALA A 159 -10.69 16.53 3.79
CA ALA A 159 -10.29 16.53 2.39
C ALA A 159 -9.56 15.24 1.97
N ASP A 160 -8.69 14.68 2.81
CA ASP A 160 -8.02 13.39 2.55
C ASP A 160 -9.03 12.24 2.48
N MET A 161 -10.02 12.21 3.38
CA MET A 161 -11.10 11.22 3.36
C MET A 161 -11.96 11.34 2.09
N ALA A 162 -12.35 12.56 1.72
CA ALA A 162 -13.13 12.80 0.50
C ALA A 162 -12.37 12.32 -0.76
N LYS A 163 -11.10 12.70 -0.90
CA LYS A 163 -10.25 12.27 -2.03
C LYS A 163 -10.14 10.75 -2.14
N ARG A 164 -9.95 10.05 -1.02
CA ARG A 164 -9.88 8.58 -1.00
C ARG A 164 -11.22 7.94 -1.35
N LYS A 165 -12.33 8.50 -0.86
CA LYS A 165 -13.68 8.07 -1.22
C LYS A 165 -13.91 8.18 -2.73
N ASP A 166 -13.53 9.29 -3.34
CA ASP A 166 -13.68 9.51 -4.79
C ASP A 166 -12.86 8.49 -5.60
N THR A 167 -11.68 8.13 -5.11
CA THR A 167 -10.82 7.12 -5.74
C THR A 167 -11.37 5.69 -5.62
N LEU A 168 -12.06 5.39 -4.52
CA LEU A 168 -12.63 4.06 -4.23
C LEU A 168 -14.00 3.85 -4.87
N THR A 169 -14.78 4.91 -5.07
CA THR A 169 -16.15 4.85 -5.57
C THR A 169 -16.26 4.12 -6.93
N PRO A 170 -15.41 4.38 -7.94
CA PRO A 170 -15.45 3.65 -9.20
C PRO A 170 -15.15 2.14 -9.06
N LYS A 171 -14.44 1.74 -7.99
CA LYS A 171 -14.03 0.35 -7.74
C LYS A 171 -14.99 -0.40 -6.82
N ARG A 172 -16.10 0.23 -6.40
CA ARG A 172 -17.02 -0.28 -5.38
C ARG A 172 -17.52 -1.68 -5.67
N GLU A 173 -18.02 -1.94 -6.89
CA GLU A 173 -18.58 -3.25 -7.23
C GLU A 173 -17.52 -4.37 -7.17
N ILE A 174 -16.32 -4.07 -7.67
CA ILE A 174 -15.19 -5.01 -7.65
C ILE A 174 -14.82 -5.32 -6.20
N ILE A 175 -14.62 -4.29 -5.38
CA ILE A 175 -14.33 -4.42 -3.95
C ILE A 175 -15.43 -5.22 -3.23
N GLY A 176 -16.70 -4.95 -3.52
CA GLY A 176 -17.84 -5.65 -2.92
C GLY A 176 -17.89 -7.14 -3.24
N ARG A 177 -17.45 -7.54 -4.43
CA ARG A 177 -17.28 -8.97 -4.78
C ARG A 177 -16.10 -9.59 -4.05
N GLN A 178 -15.02 -8.85 -3.86
CA GLN A 178 -13.80 -9.33 -3.23
C GLN A 178 -13.94 -9.56 -1.72
N ILE A 179 -14.56 -8.60 -0.99
CA ILE A 179 -14.68 -8.65 0.49
C ILE A 179 -15.42 -9.90 0.98
N LYS A 180 -16.42 -10.38 0.23
CA LYS A 180 -17.20 -11.59 0.57
C LYS A 180 -16.34 -12.84 0.85
N PHE A 181 -15.10 -12.84 0.38
CA PHE A 181 -14.17 -13.97 0.51
C PHE A 181 -12.92 -13.64 1.32
N THR A 182 -12.79 -12.42 1.84
CA THR A 182 -11.52 -11.90 2.39
C THR A 182 -11.73 -10.88 3.50
N GLU A 183 -12.58 -11.18 4.47
CA GLU A 183 -12.77 -10.29 5.62
C GLU A 183 -11.49 -10.17 6.45
N VAL A 184 -11.25 -8.96 6.95
CA VAL A 184 -10.17 -8.66 7.89
C VAL A 184 -10.71 -8.86 9.30
N SER A 185 -10.12 -9.76 10.06
CA SER A 185 -10.58 -10.08 11.41
C SER A 185 -10.48 -8.85 12.32
N GLY A 186 -11.54 -8.57 13.07
CA GLY A 186 -11.59 -7.41 13.97
C GLY A 186 -11.91 -6.07 13.29
N MET A 187 -12.24 -6.06 11.99
CA MET A 187 -12.68 -4.86 11.26
C MET A 187 -13.91 -5.16 10.41
N SER A 188 -15.09 -4.75 10.87
CA SER A 188 -16.30 -4.80 10.04
C SER A 188 -16.30 -3.64 9.06
N CYS A 189 -16.08 -3.92 7.77
CA CYS A 189 -16.21 -2.91 6.72
C CYS A 189 -17.04 -3.41 5.54
N SER A 190 -18.03 -2.59 5.15
CA SER A 190 -18.93 -2.83 4.03
C SER A 190 -18.72 -1.76 2.97
N THR A 191 -18.94 -2.10 1.69
CA THR A 191 -18.87 -1.11 0.59
C THR A 191 -19.93 -0.01 0.69
N THR A 192 -20.97 -0.18 1.50
CA THR A 192 -21.95 0.87 1.83
C THR A 192 -21.30 2.07 2.52
N ILE A 193 -20.13 1.88 3.14
CA ILE A 193 -19.31 2.96 3.71
C ILE A 193 -18.92 4.04 2.70
N LEU A 194 -18.94 3.69 1.40
CA LEU A 194 -18.68 4.60 0.28
C LEU A 194 -19.94 5.34 -0.17
N GLU A 195 -21.12 4.95 0.29
CA GLU A 195 -22.37 5.69 0.09
C GLU A 195 -22.61 6.65 1.25
N ASP A 196 -22.19 6.26 2.46
CA ASP A 196 -22.28 7.09 3.66
C ASP A 196 -21.71 8.49 3.39
N THR A 197 -22.54 9.50 3.60
CA THR A 197 -22.04 10.86 3.76
C THR A 197 -21.13 10.83 4.98
N PHE A 198 -19.87 11.23 4.79
CA PHE A 198 -18.97 11.44 5.92
C PHE A 198 -19.71 12.36 6.91
N PRO A 199 -19.74 12.05 8.21
CA PRO A 199 -20.62 12.77 9.13
C PRO A 199 -20.39 14.27 8.95
N PRO A 200 -21.44 15.06 8.67
CA PRO A 200 -21.29 16.49 8.45
C PRO A 200 -21.01 17.13 9.80
N PHE A 201 -19.76 17.08 10.24
CA PHE A 201 -19.30 17.78 11.41
C PHE A 201 -18.51 19.01 10.98
N LYS A 202 -18.85 20.16 11.57
CA LYS A 202 -18.15 21.40 11.31
C LYS A 202 -16.83 21.39 12.08
N CYS A 203 -15.75 21.79 11.41
CA CYS A 203 -14.51 22.13 12.08
C CYS A 203 -14.73 23.40 12.90
N THR A 204 -14.38 23.35 14.18
CA THR A 204 -14.59 24.43 15.15
C THR A 204 -13.28 24.81 15.84
N PHE A 205 -12.15 24.66 15.13
CA PHE A 205 -10.86 25.08 15.65
C PHE A 205 -10.91 26.58 15.97
N ASN A 206 -10.77 26.92 17.25
CA ASN A 206 -10.62 28.30 17.71
C ASN A 206 -9.15 28.53 18.04
N ALA A 207 -8.51 29.49 17.37
CA ALA A 207 -7.12 29.83 17.65
C ALA A 207 -6.89 30.28 19.11
N ASP A 208 -7.93 30.82 19.75
CA ASP A 208 -7.92 31.27 21.15
C ASP A 208 -7.77 30.11 22.16
N ASP A 209 -8.24 28.90 21.83
CA ASP A 209 -8.09 27.71 22.68
C ASP A 209 -6.60 27.31 22.83
N THR A 210 -5.75 27.70 21.87
CA THR A 210 -4.28 27.54 21.91
C THR A 210 -3.57 28.67 22.67
N LEU A 211 -4.16 29.87 22.70
CA LEU A 211 -3.57 31.05 23.34
C LEU A 211 -3.78 31.06 24.86
N GLU A 212 -4.90 30.53 25.37
CA GLU A 212 -5.10 30.36 26.82
C GLU A 212 -4.06 29.43 27.45
N THR A 213 -3.50 28.48 26.69
CA THR A 213 -2.47 27.57 27.19
C THR A 213 -1.09 28.25 27.25
N SER A 214 -0.84 29.24 26.40
CA SER A 214 0.44 29.97 26.35
C SER A 214 0.49 31.15 27.33
N ALA A 215 -0.67 31.67 27.75
CA ALA A 215 -0.79 32.80 28.67
C ALA A 215 -0.65 32.44 30.16
N VAL A 216 -0.69 31.14 30.53
CA VAL A 216 -0.56 30.70 31.94
C VAL A 216 0.90 30.52 32.39
N THR A 217 1.87 30.65 31.49
CA THR A 217 3.31 30.68 31.84
C THR A 217 4.04 31.75 31.04
N LEU A 218 3.78 33.02 31.35
CA LEU A 218 4.73 34.13 31.16
C LEU A 218 4.16 35.39 31.81
N ASN A 219 4.27 35.44 33.14
CA ASN A 219 4.31 36.71 33.83
C ASN A 219 5.71 36.85 34.42
N ASP A 220 6.68 37.21 33.58
CA ASP A 220 7.75 38.10 34.02
C ASP A 220 8.45 38.79 32.85
N ASN A 221 8.77 40.05 33.09
CA ASN A 221 9.08 41.09 32.12
C ASN A 221 10.39 40.86 31.34
N HIS A 222 10.36 40.96 30.00
CA HIS A 222 11.37 41.74 29.28
C HIS A 222 10.97 42.14 27.86
N ARG A 223 11.50 43.30 27.47
CA ARG A 223 11.25 44.14 26.30
C ARG A 223 12.25 43.79 25.19
N GLU A 224 11.79 43.60 23.95
CA GLU A 224 12.33 44.08 22.66
C GLU A 224 11.96 43.20 21.45
N ASP A 225 11.42 43.89 20.45
CA ASP A 225 11.52 43.75 18.99
C ASP A 225 11.35 42.41 18.24
N VAL A 226 10.21 42.34 17.55
CA VAL A 226 10.07 42.29 16.06
C VAL A 226 10.94 41.29 15.29
N LEU A 227 10.30 40.21 14.80
CA LEU A 227 10.11 39.98 13.35
C LEU A 227 9.16 38.79 13.10
N LEU A 228 7.90 39.11 12.82
CA LEU A 228 6.93 38.23 12.17
C LEU A 228 7.34 38.02 10.72
N GLY A 229 7.58 36.77 10.34
CA GLY A 229 7.91 36.43 8.97
C GLY A 229 8.08 34.94 8.75
N ARG A 230 7.00 34.15 8.89
CA ARG A 230 6.97 32.82 8.28
C ARG A 230 5.66 32.62 7.53
N ALA A 231 5.71 32.97 6.26
CA ALA A 231 4.74 32.53 5.26
C ALA A 231 4.59 30.99 5.33
N PRO A 232 3.38 30.46 5.10
CA PRO A 232 3.18 29.03 5.01
C PRO A 232 3.89 28.52 3.75
N ARG A 233 4.92 27.69 3.94
CA ARG A 233 5.49 26.91 2.84
C ARG A 233 4.48 25.86 2.43
N THR A 234 3.64 26.22 1.46
CA THR A 234 2.91 25.26 0.64
C THR A 234 3.92 24.53 -0.23
N GLN A 235 4.10 23.23 0.00
CA GLN A 235 4.28 22.19 -1.01
C GLN A 235 4.59 20.87 -0.30
N LEU A 236 3.53 20.13 0.01
CA LEU A 236 3.57 18.67 0.12
C LEU A 236 2.63 18.15 -0.96
N SER A 237 3.14 18.12 -2.19
CA SER A 237 2.51 17.37 -3.25
C SER A 237 2.95 15.92 -3.09
N SER A 238 2.12 15.09 -2.42
CA SER A 238 2.18 13.65 -2.59
C SER A 238 0.81 13.16 -3.01
N SER A 239 0.51 13.35 -4.30
CA SER A 239 -0.52 12.54 -4.95
C SER A 239 0.02 11.12 -5.04
N PHE A 240 -0.32 10.26 -4.08
CA PHE A 240 -0.16 8.82 -4.26
C PHE A 240 -1.42 8.28 -4.94
N GLY A 241 -1.28 8.04 -6.24
CA GLY A 241 -2.27 7.45 -7.12
C GLY A 241 -2.07 7.98 -8.54
N ASP A 242 -1.48 7.18 -9.43
CA ASP A 242 -2.21 6.55 -10.53
C ASP A 242 -1.26 5.68 -11.38
N LEU A 243 -1.55 4.39 -11.53
CA LEU A 243 -1.00 3.56 -12.60
C LEU A 243 -2.16 3.36 -13.57
N SER A 244 -2.28 4.27 -14.54
CA SER A 244 -3.10 4.04 -15.72
C SER A 244 -2.43 2.97 -16.58
N ASP A 245 -3.16 1.87 -16.74
CA ASP A 245 -2.94 0.83 -17.74
C ASP A 245 -3.00 1.46 -19.13
N LYS A 246 -1.88 1.41 -19.86
CA LYS A 246 -1.85 1.77 -21.28
C LYS A 246 -1.19 0.64 -22.05
N GLY A 247 -2.00 -0.38 -22.31
CA GLY A 247 -1.72 -1.48 -23.22
C GLY A 247 -2.95 -1.84 -24.06
N GLN A 248 -3.63 -0.84 -24.63
CA GLN A 248 -4.53 -1.10 -25.76
C GLN A 248 -3.70 -1.09 -27.04
N GLU A 249 -3.32 -2.29 -27.47
CA GLU A 249 -2.83 -2.58 -28.81
C GLU A 249 -4.02 -2.45 -29.77
N SER A 250 -4.07 -1.34 -30.50
CA SER A 250 -5.03 -1.10 -31.58
C SER A 250 -4.61 -1.93 -32.80
N LEU A 251 -5.42 -2.94 -33.11
CA LEU A 251 -5.47 -3.58 -34.42
C LEU A 251 -6.01 -2.56 -35.45
N GLU A 252 -5.12 -1.92 -36.19
CA GLU A 252 -5.48 -1.29 -37.47
C GLU A 252 -5.44 -2.35 -38.57
N MET A 253 -6.64 -2.71 -39.01
CA MET A 253 -6.92 -3.43 -40.24
C MET A 253 -6.67 -2.47 -41.42
N SER A 254 -5.74 -2.82 -42.30
CA SER A 254 -5.61 -2.20 -43.62
C SER A 254 -6.11 -3.20 -44.66
N ASP A 255 -7.20 -2.84 -45.31
CA ASP A 255 -7.75 -3.53 -46.48
C ASP A 255 -7.12 -2.99 -47.77
N GLU A 256 -7.05 -3.89 -48.74
CA GLU A 256 -6.89 -3.71 -50.19
C GLU A 256 -5.54 -3.23 -50.78
N SER A 257 -4.83 -4.16 -51.42
CA SER A 257 -4.83 -4.21 -52.89
C SER A 257 -4.35 -5.57 -53.41
N GLU A 258 -5.22 -6.25 -54.16
CA GLU A 258 -4.90 -7.37 -55.04
C GLU A 258 -3.95 -6.90 -56.17
N ILE A 259 -2.95 -7.69 -56.55
CA ILE A 259 -2.76 -8.21 -57.93
C ILE A 259 -1.97 -9.54 -57.87
N GLN A 260 -2.48 -10.48 -58.65
CA GLN A 260 -2.11 -11.87 -58.92
C GLN A 260 -0.65 -12.12 -59.38
N ASN A 261 -0.08 -13.26 -58.99
CA ASN A 261 0.13 -14.44 -59.86
C ASN A 261 1.17 -15.43 -59.30
N GLY A 262 0.86 -16.73 -59.40
CA GLY A 262 1.86 -17.74 -59.76
C GLY A 262 2.29 -18.76 -58.69
N SER A 263 1.49 -19.82 -58.55
CA SER A 263 1.94 -21.23 -58.56
C SER A 263 3.07 -21.69 -57.62
N SER A 264 2.74 -22.52 -56.63
CA SER A 264 3.02 -23.98 -56.72
C SER A 264 2.51 -24.72 -55.48
N SER A 265 1.87 -25.85 -55.75
CA SER A 265 1.39 -26.86 -54.81
C SER A 265 2.53 -27.51 -54.04
N ASN A 266 2.27 -27.94 -52.81
CA ASN A 266 2.36 -29.36 -52.44
C ASN A 266 1.76 -29.63 -51.06
N ASP A 267 0.69 -30.42 -51.08
CA ASP A 267 0.14 -31.18 -49.96
C ASP A 267 1.17 -32.17 -49.41
N ILE A 268 1.39 -32.19 -48.09
CA ILE A 268 1.86 -33.39 -47.38
C ILE A 268 1.08 -33.51 -46.06
N GLY A 269 0.45 -34.68 -45.91
CA GLY A 269 -0.65 -34.96 -44.99
C GLY A 269 -0.33 -35.03 -43.50
N ILE A 270 -1.37 -34.72 -42.74
CA ILE A 270 -1.45 -34.83 -41.28
C ILE A 270 -1.80 -36.28 -40.95
N ALA A 271 -0.82 -37.04 -40.48
CA ALA A 271 -1.04 -38.34 -39.85
C ALA A 271 -1.16 -38.16 -38.33
N SER A 272 -2.40 -38.28 -37.84
CA SER A 272 -2.76 -38.34 -36.43
C SER A 272 -2.22 -39.60 -35.75
N VAL A 273 -1.52 -39.46 -34.62
CA VAL A 273 -1.26 -40.58 -33.69
C VAL A 273 -1.76 -40.17 -32.29
N PRO A 274 -2.67 -40.93 -31.66
CA PRO A 274 -3.13 -40.66 -30.30
C PRO A 274 -2.15 -41.27 -29.29
N VAL A 275 -1.58 -40.44 -28.40
CA VAL A 275 -0.90 -40.94 -27.19
C VAL A 275 -1.91 -40.91 -26.05
N VAL A 276 -2.58 -42.03 -25.86
CA VAL A 276 -3.33 -42.38 -24.64
C VAL A 276 -2.50 -43.39 -23.85
N GLY A 277 -2.31 -43.13 -22.56
CA GLY A 277 -1.64 -44.02 -21.58
C GLY A 277 -0.43 -43.32 -20.95
N ILE A 278 -0.32 -43.11 -19.64
CA ILE A 278 -0.66 -43.99 -18.52
C ILE A 278 -1.09 -43.11 -17.32
N LEU A 279 -2.34 -43.24 -16.89
CA LEU A 279 -2.76 -42.97 -15.50
C LEU A 279 -2.96 -44.34 -14.84
N VAL A 280 -2.76 -44.41 -13.52
CA VAL A 280 -2.81 -45.59 -12.63
C VAL A 280 -1.43 -46.15 -12.29
N LEU A 281 -0.84 -45.63 -11.19
CA LEU A 281 -0.03 -46.40 -10.23
C LEU A 281 0.37 -45.51 -9.02
N SER A 282 -0.60 -45.16 -8.16
CA SER A 282 -0.27 -44.52 -6.86
C SER A 282 -1.15 -44.98 -5.70
N PHE A 283 -1.79 -46.15 -5.80
CA PHE A 283 -2.68 -46.65 -4.73
C PHE A 283 -2.09 -47.80 -3.89
N LEU A 284 -0.77 -48.01 -3.89
CA LEU A 284 -0.13 -49.13 -3.18
C LEU A 284 0.98 -48.75 -2.19
N LEU A 285 0.96 -47.53 -1.61
CA LEU A 285 1.90 -47.15 -0.55
C LEU A 285 1.22 -46.55 0.68
N TYR A 286 0.16 -47.20 1.18
CA TYR A 286 -0.27 -47.03 2.57
C TYR A 286 -0.70 -48.38 3.15
N ARG A 287 0.24 -49.04 3.83
CA ARG A 287 -0.04 -50.02 4.87
C ARG A 287 0.99 -49.83 5.98
#